data_AF-A0A8T5NFC0-F1
#
_entry.id   AF-A0A8T5NFC0-F1
#
_cell.length_a   1.000
_cell.length_b   1.000
_cell.length_c   1.000
_cell.angle_alpha   90.00
_cell.angle_beta   90.00
_cell.angle_gamma   90.00
#
_symmetry.space_group_name_H-M   'P 1'
#
loop_
_entity.id
_entity.type
_entity.pdbx_description
1 polymer ?
#
loop_
_entity_poly.entity_id
_entity_poly.type
_entity_poly.pdbx_seq_one_letter_code
_entity_poly.pdbx_strand_id
1 'polypeptide(L)' 'MKIDEILKTVTEEIANMISTKTVIGEHITLEGKTIIPVTKVSFGFGSGGGEGKGKTGEEGFGGA' A
#
# COMPACT_ATOMS: atom_id res chain seq x y z
N MET A 1 15.21 21.82 0.66
CA MET A 1 14.99 20.37 0.84
C MET A 1 15.43 19.71 -0.45
N LYS A 2 16.35 18.75 -0.38
CA LYS A 2 16.83 18.06 -1.59
C LYS A 2 15.77 17.03 -2.00
N ILE A 3 15.56 16.86 -3.31
CA ILE A 3 14.57 15.91 -3.85
C ILE A 3 14.77 14.48 -3.28
N ASP A 4 16.03 14.14 -3.01
CA ASP A 4 16.45 12.85 -2.44
C ASP A 4 15.90 12.63 -1.02
N GLU A 5 15.80 13.68 -0.21
CA GLU A 5 15.22 13.59 1.14
C GLU A 5 13.72 13.31 1.07
N ILE A 6 13.03 13.97 0.14
CA ILE A 6 11.58 13.79 -0.06
C ILE A 6 11.29 12.38 -0.57
N LEU A 7 12.03 11.90 -1.57
CA LEU A 7 11.87 10.56 -2.11
C LEU A 7 12.14 9.49 -1.05
N LYS A 8 13.15 9.70 -0.21
CA LYS A 8 13.47 8.81 0.90
C LYS A 8 12.31 8.75 1.91
N THR A 9 11.80 9.90 2.36
CA THR A 9 10.66 9.98 3.29
C THR A 9 9.43 9.30 2.71
N VAL A 10 9.07 9.58 1.46
CA VAL A 10 7.90 8.95 0.79
C VAL A 10 8.06 7.42 0.74
N THR A 11 9.25 6.91 0.45
CA THR A 11 9.51 5.47 0.39
C THR A 11 9.40 4.81 1.77
N GLU A 12 9.92 5.46 2.81
CA GLU A 12 9.82 5.01 4.19
C GLU A 12 8.35 5.01 4.68
N GLU A 13 7.57 6.05 4.38
CA GLU A 13 6.14 6.11 4.68
C GLU A 13 5.34 5.00 3.99
N ILE A 14 5.64 4.72 2.71
CA ILE A 14 4.99 3.64 1.94
C ILE A 14 5.35 2.27 2.52
N ALA A 15 6.62 2.04 2.87
CA ALA A 15 7.04 0.79 3.51
C ALA A 15 6.35 0.57 4.86
N ASN A 16 6.20 1.65 5.65
CA ASN A 16 5.44 1.62 6.90
C ASN A 16 3.94 1.36 6.67
N MET A 17 3.36 1.86 5.59
CA MET A 17 1.97 1.57 5.19
C MET A 17 1.77 0.13 4.71
N ILE A 18 2.74 -0.45 4.00
CA ILE A 18 2.71 -1.84 3.53
C ILE A 18 2.88 -2.84 4.70
N SER A 19 3.24 -2.37 5.90
CA SER A 19 3.31 -3.21 7.09
C SER A 19 1.97 -3.87 7.37
N THR A 20 1.98 -5.20 7.46
CA THR A 20 0.79 -5.96 7.81
C THR A 20 0.56 -5.89 9.31
N LYS A 21 -0.67 -5.51 9.71
CA LYS A 21 -1.09 -5.58 11.12
C LYS A 21 -1.94 -6.82 11.35
N THR A 22 -1.62 -7.58 12.40
CA THR A 22 -2.46 -8.67 12.89
C THR A 22 -3.42 -8.13 13.94
N VAL A 23 -4.72 -8.34 13.73
CA VAL A 23 -5.77 -7.98 14.68
C VAL A 23 -6.27 -9.25 15.34
N ILE A 24 -6.25 -9.28 16.68
CA ILE A 24 -6.85 -10.36 17.46
C ILE A 24 -8.20 -9.86 17.96
N GLY A 25 -9.27 -10.55 17.57
CA GLY A 25 -10.64 -10.24 17.98
C GLY A 25 -10.96 -10.75 19.39
N GLU A 26 -12.15 -10.40 19.87
CA GLU A 26 -12.66 -10.94 21.12
C GLU A 26 -12.88 -12.46 21.05
N HIS A 27 -12.68 -13.13 22.18
CA HIS A 27 -12.82 -14.57 22.28
C HIS A 27 -14.29 -14.98 22.26
N ILE A 28 -14.61 -16.02 21.51
CA ILE A 28 -15.97 -16.56 21.44
C ILE A 28 -15.94 -17.98 22.00
N THR A 29 -16.72 -18.25 23.05
CA THR A 29 -16.86 -19.60 23.60
C THR A 29 -18.13 -20.25 23.07
N LEU A 30 -17.99 -21.40 22.41
CA LEU A 30 -19.09 -22.19 21.88
C LEU A 30 -18.89 -23.66 22.24
N GLU A 31 -19.88 -24.28 22.89
CA GLU A 31 -19.86 -25.70 23.26
C GLU A 31 -18.58 -26.13 24.01
N GLY A 32 -18.08 -25.27 24.90
CA GLY A 32 -16.85 -25.52 25.67
C GLY A 32 -15.56 -25.34 24.88
N LYS A 33 -15.61 -24.85 23.64
CA LYS A 33 -14.45 -24.50 22.81
C LYS A 33 -14.29 -22.99 22.72
N THR A 34 -13.05 -22.51 22.83
CA THR A 34 -12.72 -21.10 22.64
C THR A 34 -12.22 -20.86 21.22
N ILE A 35 -12.91 -19.98 20.50
CA ILE A 35 -12.54 -19.50 19.17
C ILE A 35 -11.83 -18.15 19.34
N ILE A 36 -10.63 -18.03 18.75
CA ILE A 36 -9.84 -16.80 18.73
C ILE A 36 -9.81 -16.29 17.29
N PRO A 37 -10.55 -15.23 16.95
CA PRO A 37 -10.51 -14.64 15.62
C PRO A 37 -9.18 -13.94 15.38
N VAL A 38 -8.47 -14.33 14.31
CA VAL A 38 -7.22 -13.69 13.89
C VAL A 38 -7.40 -13.15 12.47
N THR A 39 -7.23 -11.84 12.29
CA THR A 39 -7.34 -11.17 10.99
C THR A 39 -6.02 -10.54 10.61
N LYS A 40 -5.58 -10.77 9.36
CA LYS A 40 -4.41 -10.14 8.76
C LYS A 40 -4.85 -9.01 7.84
N VAL A 41 -4.46 -7.76 8.14
CA VAL A 41 -4.77 -6.59 7.31
C VAL A 41 -3.49 -6.12 6.63
N SER A 42 -3.51 -6.05 5.29
CA SER A 42 -2.39 -5.58 4.46
C SER A 42 -2.85 -4.43 3.56
N PHE A 43 -2.03 -3.40 3.44
CA PHE A 43 -2.23 -2.30 2.49
C PHE A 43 -1.22 -2.41 1.35
N GLY A 44 -1.66 -2.15 0.13
CA GLY A 44 -0.80 -2.13 -1.05
C GLY A 44 -0.95 -0.79 -1.77
N PHE A 45 0.16 -0.23 -2.23
CA PHE A 45 0.19 0.94 -3.11
C PHE A 45 0.64 0.50 -4.50
N GLY A 46 -0.03 0.99 -5.55
CA GLY A 46 0.33 0.74 -6.95
C GLY A 46 0.33 2.05 -7.72
N SER A 47 1.36 2.26 -8.54
CA SER A 47 1.44 3.39 -9.46
C SER A 47 1.26 2.91 -10.90
N GLY A 48 0.73 3.79 -11.76
CA GLY A 48 0.59 3.55 -13.19
C GLY A 48 1.18 4.72 -13.97
N GLY A 49 2.00 4.43 -14.98
CA GLY A 49 2.57 5.43 -15.88
C GLY A 49 2.33 5.06 -17.34
N GLY A 50 2.02 6.04 -18.17
CA GLY A 50 1.85 5.88 -19.60
C GLY A 50 2.64 6.93 -20.37
N GLU A 51 3.44 6.47 -21.34
CA GLU A 51 4.03 7.32 -22.37
C GLU A 51 3.18 7.26 -23.64
N GLY A 52 2.91 8.43 -24.22
CA GLY A 52 2.19 8.57 -25.49
C GLY A 52 2.96 9.41 -26.47
N LYS A 53 2.99 8.99 -27.74
CA LYS A 53 3.57 9.75 -28.84
C LYS A 53 2.46 10.25 -29.78
N GLY A 54 2.30 11.56 -29.86
CA GLY A 54 1.35 12.22 -30.75
C GLY A 54 1.74 12.05 -32.22
N LYS A 55 0.75 12.08 -33.13
CA LYS A 55 0.97 11.94 -34.58
C LYS A 55 1.87 13.04 -35.18
N THR A 56 2.04 14.14 -34.48
CA THR A 56 2.89 15.30 -34.79
C THR A 56 4.27 15.25 -34.14
N GLY A 57 4.63 14.16 -33.46
CA GLY A 57 5.94 13.98 -32.82
C GLY A 57 6.03 14.53 -31.40
N GLU A 58 4.93 15.02 -30.84
CA GLU A 58 4.88 15.46 -29.44
C GLU A 58 4.91 14.24 -28.50
N GLU A 59 5.80 14.28 -27.52
CA GLU A 59 5.90 13.27 -26.47
C GLU A 59 5.15 13.76 -25.23
N GLY A 60 4.30 12.90 -24.65
CA GLY A 60 3.51 13.20 -23.47
C GLY A 60 3.60 12.07 -22.44
N PHE A 61 3.61 12.46 -21.17
CA PHE A 61 3.55 11.54 -20.03
C PHE A 61 2.25 11.74 -19.25
N GLY A 62 1.65 10.63 -18.81
CA GLY A 62 0.54 10.60 -17.87
C GLY A 62 0.83 9.64 -16.73
N GLY A 63 0.50 10.04 -15.50
CA GLY A 63 0.61 9.20 -14.30
C GLY A 63 -0.73 9.08 -13.58
N ALA A 64 -0.90 7.97 -12.84
CA ALA A 64 -2.02 7.71 -11.92
C ALA A 64 -1.63 8.00 -10.47
#